data_AF-A0A222XDB8-F1
#
_entry.id   AF-A0A222XDB8-F1
#
_cell.length_a   1.000
_cell.length_b   1.000
_cell.length_c   1.000
_cell.angle_alpha   90.00
_cell.angle_beta   90.00
_cell.angle_gamma   90.00
#
_symmetry.space_group_name_H-M   'P 1'
#
loop_
_entity.id
_entity.type
_entity.pdbx_description
1 polymer ?
#
loop_
_entity_poly.entity_id
_entity_poly.type
_entity_poly.pdbx_seq_one_letter_code
_entity_poly.pdbx_strand_id
1 'polypeptide(L)'
;MGLMATEFFRVLDEQGRTNAPVAWTDDHRMFVWVPNTRAWHRSRELETDFLVERELTFEPLPAADVPDAMSGAQRIDERSAGWLVEEYRNQPADDRRTSADLGLRIAGERSTTSSVLVERLASTSGWVVVKTYANGGRAAERSAASLASDIRRGQRKALSKLGPLEARVAPAGGDLVVEARRAL
;
A
#
# COMPACT_ATOMS: atom_id res chain seq x y z
N MET A 1 -15.08 1.82 12.45
CA MET A 1 -14.69 0.52 11.89
C MET A 1 -13.19 0.54 11.71
N GLY A 2 -12.46 -0.26 12.48
CA GLY A 2 -11.04 -0.52 12.23
C GLY A 2 -10.93 -1.36 10.96
N LEU A 3 -9.89 -1.11 10.16
CA LEU A 3 -9.53 -1.94 9.02
C LEU A 3 -9.50 -3.41 9.44
N MET A 4 -10.18 -4.28 8.69
CA MET A 4 -9.73 -5.66 8.59
C MET A 4 -8.33 -5.61 7.99
N ALA A 5 -7.38 -6.32 8.58
CA ALA A 5 -5.97 -6.23 8.23
C ALA A 5 -5.76 -6.62 6.77
N THR A 6 -4.89 -5.91 6.04
CA THR A 6 -4.40 -6.35 4.74
C THR A 6 -3.87 -7.76 4.85
N GLU A 7 -4.36 -8.67 4.01
CA GLU A 7 -3.87 -10.03 3.92
C GLU A 7 -2.90 -10.13 2.74
N PHE A 8 -1.81 -10.87 2.91
CA PHE A 8 -0.83 -11.07 1.84
C PHE A 8 -0.81 -12.52 1.42
N PHE A 9 -0.53 -12.75 0.15
CA PHE A 9 -0.52 -14.07 -0.46
C PHE A 9 0.68 -14.24 -1.38
N ARG A 10 1.15 -15.47 -1.47
CA ARG A 10 1.92 -15.97 -2.59
C ARG A 10 0.93 -16.62 -3.56
N VAL A 11 0.92 -16.16 -4.80
CA VAL A 11 0.02 -16.69 -5.83
C VAL A 11 0.79 -17.69 -6.67
N LEU A 12 0.29 -18.92 -6.70
CA LEU A 12 0.87 -20.02 -7.45
C LEU A 12 0.02 -20.31 -8.69
N ASP A 13 0.67 -20.35 -9.86
CA ASP A 13 0.06 -20.91 -11.06
C ASP A 13 -0.08 -22.44 -10.95
N GLU A 14 -0.69 -23.07 -11.95
CA GLU A 14 -0.87 -24.53 -12.01
C GLU A 14 0.46 -25.32 -11.92
N GLN A 15 1.59 -24.66 -12.18
CA GLN A 15 2.94 -25.22 -12.16
C GLN A 15 3.66 -24.94 -10.83
N GLY A 16 2.96 -24.34 -9.85
CA GLY A 16 3.49 -23.98 -8.54
C GLY A 16 4.44 -22.79 -8.57
N ARG A 17 4.42 -21.98 -9.64
CA ARG A 17 5.32 -20.82 -9.80
C ARG A 17 4.66 -19.57 -9.25
N THR A 18 5.48 -18.73 -8.60
CA THR A 18 5.09 -17.41 -8.09
C THR A 18 5.82 -16.32 -8.84
N ASN A 19 5.12 -15.26 -9.22
CA ASN A 19 5.73 -14.11 -9.89
C ASN A 19 6.05 -12.96 -8.92
N ALA A 20 5.11 -12.65 -8.03
CA ALA A 20 5.22 -11.57 -7.04
C ALA A 20 4.22 -11.79 -5.89
N PRO A 21 4.47 -11.25 -4.68
CA PRO A 21 3.48 -11.25 -3.63
C PRO A 21 2.27 -10.37 -4.01
N VAL A 22 1.11 -10.73 -3.47
CA VAL A 22 -0.16 -10.04 -3.72
C VAL A 22 -0.82 -9.70 -2.38
N ALA A 23 -1.55 -8.59 -2.32
CA ALA A 23 -2.21 -8.08 -1.13
C ALA A 23 -3.72 -7.93 -1.37
N TRP A 24 -4.52 -8.46 -0.46
CA TRP A 24 -5.97 -8.27 -0.39
C TRP A 24 -6.29 -7.19 0.63
N THR A 25 -7.05 -6.18 0.21
CA THR A 25 -7.45 -5.06 1.05
C THR A 25 -8.92 -5.12 1.45
N ASP A 26 -9.29 -4.35 2.47
CA ASP A 26 -10.64 -4.30 3.03
C ASP A 26 -11.70 -3.75 2.07
N ASP A 27 -11.29 -2.94 1.08
CA ASP A 27 -12.13 -2.46 -0.01
C ASP A 27 -12.31 -3.48 -1.15
N HIS A 28 -12.00 -4.75 -0.88
CA HIS A 28 -12.13 -5.90 -1.78
C HIS A 28 -11.34 -5.74 -3.09
N ARG A 29 -10.09 -5.27 -2.98
CA ARG A 29 -9.17 -5.12 -4.11
C ARG A 29 -7.93 -5.97 -3.93
N MET A 30 -7.43 -6.54 -5.02
CA MET A 30 -6.14 -7.22 -5.07
C MET A 30 -5.10 -6.27 -5.63
N PHE A 31 -3.96 -6.19 -4.96
CA PHE A 31 -2.79 -5.48 -5.45
C PHE A 31 -1.60 -6.42 -5.60
N VAL A 32 -0.93 -6.40 -6.74
CA VAL A 32 0.31 -7.16 -6.99
C VAL A 32 1.52 -6.25 -6.89
N TRP A 33 2.61 -6.74 -6.29
CA TRP A 33 3.88 -6.02 -6.29
C TRP A 33 4.54 -6.03 -7.68
N VAL A 34 4.91 -4.86 -8.19
CA VAL A 34 5.63 -4.72 -9.47
C VAL A 34 7.02 -4.14 -9.23
N PRO A 35 8.09 -4.95 -9.33
CA PRO A 35 9.46 -4.49 -9.09
C PRO A 35 9.93 -3.33 -9.98
N ASN A 36 9.44 -3.25 -11.23
CA ASN A 36 9.83 -2.20 -12.18
C ASN A 36 9.39 -0.80 -11.74
N THR A 37 8.22 -0.69 -11.09
CA THR A 37 7.66 0.58 -10.59
C THR A 37 7.91 0.78 -9.10
N ARG A 38 8.32 -0.27 -8.38
CA ARG A 38 8.44 -0.31 -6.92
C ARG A 38 7.14 0.10 -6.23
N ALA A 39 6.01 -0.33 -6.78
CA ALA A 39 4.70 -0.07 -6.26
C ALA A 39 3.81 -1.31 -6.36
N TRP A 40 2.74 -1.28 -5.59
CA TRP A 40 1.67 -2.25 -5.63
C TRP A 40 0.59 -1.75 -6.58
N HIS A 41 0.17 -2.59 -7.52
CA HIS A 41 -0.75 -2.24 -8.60
C HIS A 41 -1.99 -3.09 -8.51
N ARG A 42 -3.16 -2.47 -8.67
CA ARG A 42 -4.42 -3.21 -8.64
C ARG A 42 -4.46 -4.21 -9.80
N SER A 43 -4.91 -5.43 -9.51
CA SER A 43 -5.15 -6.47 -10.52
C SER A 43 -6.59 -6.95 -10.42
N ARG A 44 -7.42 -6.54 -11.39
CA ARG A 44 -8.82 -6.98 -11.48
C ARG A 44 -8.95 -8.44 -11.88
N GLU A 45 -7.96 -8.97 -12.60
CA GLU A 45 -7.87 -10.39 -12.93
C GLU A 45 -7.70 -11.21 -11.65
N LEU A 46 -6.75 -10.83 -10.78
CA LEU A 46 -6.57 -11.50 -9.49
C LEU A 46 -7.76 -11.31 -8.54
N GLU A 47 -8.45 -10.16 -8.59
CA GLU A 47 -9.71 -9.95 -7.85
C GLU A 47 -10.78 -10.96 -8.27
N THR A 48 -10.94 -11.15 -9.58
CA THR A 48 -11.92 -12.06 -10.16
C THR A 48 -11.58 -13.50 -9.81
N ASP A 49 -10.31 -13.88 -9.95
CA ASP A 49 -9.86 -15.23 -9.63
C ASP A 49 -10.01 -15.55 -8.13
N PHE A 50 -9.56 -14.65 -7.25
CA PHE A 50 -9.65 -14.86 -5.80
C PHE A 50 -11.09 -15.02 -5.30
N LEU A 51 -12.03 -14.24 -5.85
CA LEU A 51 -13.42 -14.22 -5.41
C LEU A 51 -14.31 -15.26 -6.12
N VAL A 52 -14.06 -15.53 -7.40
CA VAL A 52 -15.00 -16.21 -8.29
C VAL A 52 -14.40 -17.46 -8.93
N GLU A 53 -13.31 -17.31 -9.69
CA GLU A 53 -12.83 -18.38 -10.59
C GLU A 53 -12.02 -19.45 -9.84
N ARG A 54 -11.15 -19.02 -8.91
CA ARG A 54 -10.30 -19.85 -8.05
C ARG A 54 -9.43 -20.84 -8.83
N GLU A 55 -8.93 -20.41 -9.98
CA GLU A 55 -7.99 -21.15 -10.82
C GLU A 55 -6.58 -21.12 -10.21
N LEU A 56 -6.19 -20.01 -9.55
CA LEU A 56 -4.89 -19.91 -8.88
C LEU A 56 -4.96 -20.35 -7.42
N THR A 57 -3.81 -20.78 -6.91
CA THR A 57 -3.65 -21.08 -5.48
C THR A 57 -3.09 -19.87 -4.74
N PHE A 58 -3.83 -19.38 -3.74
CA PHE A 58 -3.43 -18.27 -2.88
C PHE A 58 -2.95 -18.80 -1.53
N GLU A 59 -1.63 -18.92 -1.37
CA GLU A 59 -1.03 -19.32 -0.12
C GLU A 59 -0.84 -18.10 0.80
N PRO A 60 -1.35 -18.11 2.04
CA PRO A 60 -1.13 -17.02 2.97
C PRO A 60 0.36 -16.73 3.18
N LEU A 61 0.73 -15.46 3.05
CA LEU A 61 2.09 -14.96 3.22
C LEU A 61 2.11 -14.05 4.46
N PRO A 62 2.84 -14.39 5.53
CA PRO A 62 2.96 -13.50 6.68
C PRO A 62 3.57 -12.15 6.29
N ALA A 63 3.05 -11.05 6.85
CA ALA A 63 3.52 -9.69 6.54
C ALA A 63 5.04 -9.50 6.74
N ALA A 64 5.64 -10.25 7.68
CA ALA A 64 7.08 -10.25 7.95
C ALA A 64 7.92 -10.84 6.80
N ASP A 65 7.34 -11.75 6.00
CA ASP A 65 8.02 -12.45 4.91
C ASP A 65 7.80 -11.76 3.55
N VAL A 66 6.87 -10.80 3.49
CA VAL A 66 6.58 -10.04 2.27
C VAL A 66 7.80 -9.29 1.73
N PRO A 67 8.65 -8.61 2.54
CA PRO A 67 9.85 -7.95 2.02
C PRO A 67 10.82 -8.89 1.29
N ASP A 68 10.97 -10.12 1.77
CA ASP A 68 11.81 -11.14 1.14
C ASP A 68 11.18 -11.60 -0.18
N ALA A 69 9.86 -11.86 -0.19
CA ALA A 69 9.13 -12.20 -1.40
C ALA A 69 9.17 -11.08 -2.47
N MET A 70 9.06 -9.81 -2.04
CA MET A 70 9.21 -8.65 -2.93
C MET A 70 10.61 -8.55 -3.54
N SER A 71 11.63 -8.91 -2.77
CA SER A 71 13.03 -8.90 -3.22
C SER A 71 13.32 -10.04 -4.21
N GLY A 72 12.64 -11.17 -4.05
CA GLY A 72 12.71 -12.31 -4.97
C GLY A 72 11.84 -12.19 -6.22
N ALA A 73 10.93 -11.21 -6.28
CA ALA A 73 10.02 -11.03 -7.41
C ALA A 73 10.77 -10.64 -8.70
N GLN A 74 10.42 -11.29 -9.81
CA GLN A 74 11.09 -11.05 -11.09
C GLN A 74 10.64 -9.73 -11.71
N ARG A 75 11.60 -8.99 -12.29
CA ARG A 75 11.30 -7.79 -13.08
C ARG A 75 10.74 -8.21 -14.44
N ILE A 76 9.77 -7.45 -14.91
CA ILE A 76 9.29 -7.54 -16.28
C ILE A 76 10.43 -7.07 -17.19
N ASP A 77 10.75 -7.86 -18.21
CA ASP A 77 11.73 -7.48 -19.24
C ASP A 77 11.13 -6.39 -20.13
N GLU A 78 11.63 -5.16 -19.98
CA GLU A 78 11.13 -3.99 -20.70
C GLU A 78 11.37 -4.08 -22.23
N ARG A 79 12.28 -4.94 -22.70
CA ARG A 79 12.50 -5.13 -24.14
C ARG A 79 11.36 -5.91 -24.80
N SER A 80 10.82 -6.89 -24.10
CA SER A 80 9.77 -7.78 -24.62
C SER A 80 8.37 -7.33 -24.19
N ALA A 81 8.24 -6.72 -23.00
CA ALA A 81 6.97 -6.34 -22.41
C ALA A 81 6.98 -4.91 -21.83
N GLY A 82 7.74 -3.99 -22.43
CA GLY A 82 7.79 -2.59 -21.99
C GLY A 82 6.42 -1.89 -21.96
N TRP A 83 5.51 -2.29 -22.86
CA TRP A 83 4.13 -1.80 -22.88
C TRP A 83 3.37 -2.08 -21.57
N LEU A 84 3.61 -3.24 -20.94
CA LEU A 84 2.97 -3.62 -19.68
C LEU A 84 3.53 -2.78 -18.51
N VAL A 85 4.83 -2.48 -18.53
CA VAL A 85 5.44 -1.59 -17.53
C VAL A 85 4.88 -0.16 -17.67
N GLU A 86 4.69 0.31 -18.90
CA GLU A 86 4.02 1.60 -19.14
C GLU A 86 2.56 1.59 -18.70
N GLU A 87 1.83 0.50 -18.92
CA GLU A 87 0.46 0.35 -18.41
C GLU A 87 0.42 0.50 -16.88
N TYR A 88 1.31 -0.19 -16.15
CA TYR A 88 1.43 -0.02 -14.70
C TYR A 88 1.77 1.42 -14.30
N ARG A 89 2.72 2.07 -14.99
CA ARG A 89 3.09 3.48 -14.71
C ARG A 89 1.89 4.42 -14.88
N ASN A 90 1.03 4.14 -15.87
CA ASN A 90 -0.14 4.95 -16.22
C ASN A 90 -1.42 4.57 -15.48
N GLN A 91 -1.40 3.54 -14.62
CA GLN A 91 -2.57 3.21 -13.79
C GLN A 91 -3.00 4.41 -12.91
N PRO A 92 -4.31 4.61 -12.71
CA PRO A 92 -4.84 5.64 -11.82
C PRO A 92 -4.22 5.57 -10.43
N ALA A 93 -4.12 6.72 -9.75
CA ALA A 93 -3.55 6.77 -8.40
C ALA A 93 -4.29 5.88 -7.39
N ASP A 94 -5.62 5.77 -7.51
CA ASP A 94 -6.46 4.90 -6.67
C ASP A 94 -6.16 3.40 -6.83
N ASP A 95 -5.57 3.02 -7.96
CA ASP A 95 -5.20 1.65 -8.30
C ASP A 95 -3.70 1.39 -8.02
N ARG A 96 -3.02 2.32 -7.33
CA ARG A 96 -1.60 2.20 -6.94
C ARG A 96 -1.40 2.41 -5.44
N ARG A 97 -0.63 1.52 -4.81
CA ARG A 97 -0.31 1.56 -3.37
C ARG A 97 1.21 1.50 -3.15
N THR A 98 1.68 2.16 -2.10
CA THR A 98 3.00 1.86 -1.52
C THR A 98 2.88 0.70 -0.55
N SER A 99 4.00 0.08 -0.21
CA SER A 99 4.06 -0.93 0.85
C SER A 99 3.50 -0.39 2.17
N ALA A 100 3.76 0.88 2.49
CA ALA A 100 3.21 1.52 3.69
C ALA A 100 1.68 1.64 3.66
N ASP A 101 1.07 1.94 2.50
CA ASP A 101 -0.41 1.98 2.38
C ASP A 101 -1.05 0.62 2.62
N LEU A 102 -0.31 -0.46 2.41
CA LEU A 102 -0.74 -1.83 2.69
C LEU A 102 -0.37 -2.28 4.11
N GLY A 103 0.25 -1.41 4.91
CA GLY A 103 0.65 -1.70 6.28
C GLY A 103 2.00 -2.39 6.44
N LEU A 104 2.82 -2.45 5.38
CA LEU A 104 4.17 -3.03 5.44
C LEU A 104 5.19 -1.96 5.85
N ARG A 105 6.12 -2.36 6.73
CA ARG A 105 7.29 -1.55 7.10
C ARG A 105 8.55 -2.19 6.56
N ILE A 106 9.06 -1.69 5.44
CA ILE A 106 10.29 -2.20 4.83
C ILE A 106 11.49 -1.43 5.40
N ALA A 107 12.43 -2.15 6.02
CA ALA A 107 13.63 -1.56 6.58
C ALA A 107 14.49 -0.94 5.46
N GLY A 108 14.92 0.31 5.64
CA GLY A 108 15.75 1.02 4.66
C GLY A 108 14.98 1.70 3.52
N GLU A 109 13.67 1.48 3.41
CA GLU A 109 12.84 2.26 2.47
C GLU A 109 12.79 3.72 2.95
N ARG A 110 13.17 4.66 2.08
CA ARG A 110 13.15 6.09 2.42
C ARG A 110 11.71 6.50 2.65
N SER A 111 11.48 7.21 3.76
CA SER A 111 10.18 7.85 4.02
C SER A 111 9.77 8.63 2.77
N THR A 112 8.53 8.41 2.32
CA THR A 112 7.98 9.09 1.14
C THR A 112 8.19 10.59 1.30
N THR A 113 8.80 11.23 0.30
CA THR A 113 9.08 12.67 0.39
C THR A 113 7.76 13.43 0.51
N SER A 114 7.78 14.59 1.18
CA SER A 114 6.59 15.40 1.34
C SER A 114 5.93 15.77 -0.01
N SER A 115 6.70 15.89 -1.10
CA SER A 115 6.15 16.14 -2.44
C SER A 115 5.36 14.97 -3.00
N VAL A 116 5.90 13.74 -2.89
CA VAL A 116 5.21 12.52 -3.35
C VAL A 116 3.96 12.25 -2.52
N LEU A 117 4.02 12.52 -1.21
CA LEU A 117 2.86 12.41 -0.35
C LEU A 117 1.76 13.42 -0.74
N VAL A 118 2.14 14.66 -1.04
CA VAL A 118 1.20 15.70 -1.49
C VAL A 118 0.55 15.31 -2.82
N GLU A 119 1.34 14.84 -3.78
CA GLU A 119 0.84 14.39 -5.08
C GLU A 119 -0.14 13.21 -4.93
N ARG A 120 0.17 12.26 -4.05
CA ARG A 120 -0.72 11.14 -3.74
C ARG A 120 -2.03 11.59 -3.11
N LEU A 121 -1.98 12.40 -2.06
CA LEU A 121 -3.19 12.94 -1.43
C LEU A 121 -4.01 13.83 -2.37
N ALA A 122 -3.39 14.48 -3.36
CA ALA A 122 -4.09 15.26 -4.37
C ALA A 122 -4.82 14.40 -5.40
N SER A 123 -4.28 13.21 -5.69
CA SER A 123 -4.72 12.34 -6.80
C SER A 123 -5.70 11.24 -6.38
N THR A 124 -6.01 11.12 -5.09
CA THR A 124 -6.95 10.12 -4.56
C THR A 124 -7.95 10.74 -3.57
N SER A 125 -9.17 10.21 -3.54
CA SER A 125 -10.13 10.45 -2.45
C SER A 125 -9.99 9.42 -1.31
N GLY A 126 -9.15 8.40 -1.48
CA GLY A 126 -8.90 7.35 -0.52
C GLY A 126 -7.98 7.77 0.64
N TRP A 127 -7.88 6.90 1.64
CA TRP A 127 -6.90 7.03 2.70
C TRP A 127 -5.49 6.73 2.17
N VAL A 128 -4.53 7.58 2.52
CA VAL A 128 -3.10 7.48 2.19
C VAL A 128 -2.30 7.45 3.49
N VAL A 129 -1.35 6.53 3.60
CA VAL A 129 -0.48 6.45 4.78
C VAL A 129 0.56 7.57 4.73
N VAL A 130 0.51 8.44 5.74
CA VAL A 130 1.44 9.57 5.92
C VAL A 130 2.69 9.13 6.67
N LYS A 131 2.53 8.28 7.68
CA LYS A 131 3.64 7.80 8.51
C LYS A 131 3.29 6.51 9.25
N THR A 132 4.24 5.59 9.29
CA THR A 132 4.20 4.37 10.11
C THR A 132 5.02 4.57 11.38
N TYR A 133 4.50 4.08 12.49
CA TYR A 133 5.13 4.03 13.79
C TYR A 133 5.27 2.57 14.20
N ALA A 134 6.51 2.16 14.50
CA ALA A 134 6.72 0.87 15.12
C ALA A 134 5.92 0.79 16.43
N ASN A 135 5.32 -0.36 16.70
CA ASN A 135 4.56 -0.54 17.94
C ASN A 135 5.49 -0.52 19.16
N GLY A 136 5.59 0.68 19.75
CA GLY A 136 6.43 0.99 20.90
C GLY A 136 5.60 1.36 22.14
N GLY A 137 4.36 0.89 22.21
CA GLY A 137 3.41 1.21 23.28
C GLY A 137 2.96 2.68 23.30
N ARG A 138 2.60 3.18 24.48
CA ARG A 138 1.94 4.50 24.68
C ARG A 138 2.68 5.70 24.09
N ALA A 139 3.98 5.62 23.85
CA ALA A 139 4.74 6.70 23.23
C ALA A 139 4.47 6.79 21.72
N ALA A 140 4.41 5.64 21.03
CA ALA A 140 4.07 5.56 19.61
C ALA A 140 2.63 6.02 19.38
N GLU A 141 1.69 5.54 20.19
CA GLU A 141 0.27 5.94 20.15
C GLU A 141 0.08 7.45 20.29
N ARG A 142 0.71 8.07 21.29
CA ARG A 142 0.63 9.53 21.49
C ARG A 142 1.24 10.29 20.32
N SER A 143 2.35 9.80 19.77
CA SER A 143 3.02 10.43 18.62
C SER A 143 2.18 10.34 17.35
N ALA A 144 1.53 9.20 17.11
CA ALA A 144 0.61 9.00 15.99
C ALA A 144 -0.64 9.87 16.14
N ALA A 145 -1.25 9.89 17.33
CA ALA A 145 -2.42 10.71 17.61
C ALA A 145 -2.13 12.21 17.47
N SER A 146 -0.97 12.65 17.95
CA SER A 146 -0.49 14.03 17.78
C SER A 146 -0.33 14.39 16.30
N LEU A 147 0.34 13.54 15.51
CA LEU A 147 0.48 13.77 14.07
C LEU A 147 -0.88 13.83 13.35
N ALA A 148 -1.80 12.92 13.64
CA ALA A 148 -3.15 12.95 13.06
C ALA A 148 -3.89 14.25 13.43
N SER A 149 -3.74 14.73 14.67
CA SER A 149 -4.31 16.01 15.10
C SER A 149 -3.68 17.21 14.35
N ASP A 150 -2.36 17.24 14.20
CA ASP A 150 -1.65 18.30 13.47
C ASP A 150 -2.13 18.39 12.01
N ILE A 151 -2.37 17.24 11.37
CA ILE A 151 -2.86 17.17 9.99
C ILE A 151 -4.28 17.76 9.90
N ARG A 152 -5.21 17.33 10.78
CA ARG A 152 -6.59 17.84 10.80
C ARG A 152 -6.65 19.35 11.05
N ARG A 153 -5.70 19.89 11.81
CA ARG A 153 -5.59 21.33 12.11
C ARG A 153 -4.82 22.12 11.05
N GLY A 154 -4.35 21.48 9.98
CA GLY A 154 -3.56 22.14 8.92
C GLY A 154 -2.17 22.61 9.37
N GLN A 155 -1.66 22.11 10.50
CA GLN A 155 -0.38 22.53 11.08
C GLN A 155 0.83 21.92 10.34
N ARG A 156 0.60 20.94 9.45
CA ARG A 156 1.62 20.39 8.56
C ARG A 156 1.73 21.24 7.29
N LYS A 157 2.68 22.18 7.27
CA LYS A 157 2.92 23.13 6.16
C LYS A 157 3.00 22.49 4.77
N ALA A 158 3.56 21.29 4.65
CA ALA A 158 3.63 20.59 3.37
C ALA A 158 2.24 20.17 2.86
N LEU A 159 1.35 19.76 3.77
CA LEU A 159 0.03 19.21 3.46
C LEU A 159 -1.06 20.29 3.44
N SER A 160 -0.87 21.41 4.14
CA SER A 160 -1.86 22.49 4.26
C SER A 160 -2.26 23.12 2.92
N LYS A 161 -1.42 22.96 1.88
CA LYS A 161 -1.72 23.40 0.50
C LYS A 161 -2.88 22.64 -0.16
N LEU A 162 -3.22 21.45 0.34
CA LEU A 162 -4.28 20.60 -0.20
C LEU A 162 -5.69 20.96 0.30
N GLY A 163 -5.78 21.95 1.19
CA GLY A 163 -7.02 22.32 1.87
C GLY A 163 -7.29 21.45 3.10
N PRO A 164 -8.55 21.41 3.57
CA PRO A 164 -8.94 20.59 4.72
C PRO A 164 -8.67 19.10 4.48
N LEU A 165 -8.06 18.44 5.45
CA LEU A 165 -7.76 17.01 5.43
C LEU A 165 -8.41 16.33 6.63
N GLU A 166 -8.94 15.13 6.40
CA GLU A 166 -9.21 14.18 7.47
C GLU A 166 -7.94 13.39 7.77
N ALA A 167 -7.73 13.04 9.05
CA ALA A 167 -6.66 12.13 9.44
C ALA A 167 -7.09 11.23 10.58
N ARG A 168 -6.56 10.00 10.58
CA ARG A 168 -6.83 8.98 11.60
C ARG A 168 -5.59 8.15 11.91
N VAL A 169 -5.61 7.49 13.07
CA VAL A 169 -4.64 6.45 13.41
C VAL A 169 -5.32 5.11 13.17
N ALA A 170 -4.65 4.21 12.46
CA ALA A 170 -5.13 2.86 12.21
C ALA A 170 -4.06 1.84 12.58
N PRO A 171 -4.44 0.64 13.05
CA PRO A 171 -3.51 -0.47 13.17
C PRO A 171 -3.11 -0.97 11.78
N ALA A 172 -1.86 -1.38 11.63
CA ALA A 172 -1.31 -1.95 10.40
C ALA A 172 -0.42 -3.14 10.76
N GLY A 173 -1.02 -4.34 10.77
CA GLY A 173 -0.37 -5.53 11.31
C GLY A 173 0.08 -5.32 12.76
N GLY A 174 1.39 -5.42 13.00
CA GLY A 174 1.99 -5.17 14.31
C GLY A 174 2.14 -3.70 14.66
N ASP A 175 2.03 -2.77 13.71
CA ASP A 175 2.40 -1.35 13.81
C ASP A 175 1.18 -0.39 13.85
N LEU A 176 1.44 0.91 14.02
CA LEU A 176 0.44 1.97 13.91
C LEU A 176 0.75 2.87 12.71
N VAL A 177 -0.25 3.17 11.89
CA VAL A 177 -0.14 4.13 10.78
C VAL A 177 -1.00 5.36 11.04
N VAL A 178 -0.50 6.52 10.60
CA VAL A 178 -1.31 7.72 10.45
C VAL A 178 -1.72 7.83 9.00
N GLU A 179 -3.01 7.83 8.76
CA GLU A 179 -3.62 7.98 7.45
C GLU A 179 -4.23 9.37 7.30
N ALA A 180 -4.22 9.89 6.09
CA ALA A 180 -4.93 11.11 5.73
C ALA A 180 -5.68 10.95 4.42
N ARG A 181 -6.75 11.72 4.25
CA ARG A 181 -7.47 11.90 2.98
C ARG A 181 -8.00 13.33 2.87
N ARG A 182 -8.38 13.74 1.66
CA ARG A 182 -9.04 15.03 1.47
C ARG A 182 -10.43 15.02 2.12
N ALA A 183 -10.75 16.07 2.86
CA ALA A 183 -12.12 16.31 3.29
C ALA A 183 -12.87 16.93 2.10
N LEU A 184 -13.88 16.22 1.60
CA LEU A 184 -14.74 16.69 0.51
C LEU A 184 -15.79 17.68 1.03
#